data_AF-E1QIR4-F1
#
_entry.id   AF-E1QIR4-F1
#
_cell.length_a   1.000
_cell.length_b   1.000
_cell.length_c   1.000
_cell.angle_alpha   90.00
_cell.angle_beta   90.00
_cell.angle_gamma   90.00
#
_symmetry.space_group_name_H-M   'P 1'
#
loop_
_entity.id
_entity.type
_entity.pdbx_description
1 polymer ?
#
loop_
_entity_poly.entity_id
_entity_poly.type
_entity_poly.pdbx_seq_one_letter_code
_entity_poly.pdbx_strand_id
1 'polypeptide(L)'
;MDTTKIIGQARSMAQRFSGGLKRQLRLPVFDFDDFLDVYDLPANGLGLSQYRDHCRRTWYLMQFLRQAGVEPQAVAVGGQAFARWAQATGQDLSDGHGRAHAVGDFVNDPAHAPSQCQHVSPMASLAVGSALATISLLGESPDQPEVVGVALHLRDGQVLEVFNVLTCDHTPEQAWGMVSGFLDGRKPRRVFQDQTVRRPEFCPDCGELLCNVASSRDVEQALGPA
;
A
#
# COMPACT_ATOMS: atom_id res chain seq x y z
N MET A 1 -10.59 -13.60 -0.03
CA MET A 1 -11.69 -13.17 0.87
C MET A 1 -12.52 -12.09 0.17
N ASP A 2 -13.77 -11.84 0.56
CA ASP A 2 -14.60 -10.76 -0.03
C ASP A 2 -13.98 -9.37 0.27
N THR A 3 -13.76 -8.56 -0.77
CA THR A 3 -13.24 -7.19 -0.71
C THR A 3 -14.01 -6.33 0.30
N THR A 4 -15.34 -6.40 0.30
CA THR A 4 -16.16 -5.61 1.23
C THR A 4 -15.87 -5.96 2.69
N LYS A 5 -15.62 -7.25 2.96
CA LYS A 5 -15.26 -7.73 4.30
C LYS A 5 -13.88 -7.21 4.73
N ILE A 6 -12.90 -7.22 3.82
CA ILE A 6 -11.54 -6.69 4.10
C ILE A 6 -11.62 -5.21 4.48
N ILE A 7 -12.29 -4.41 3.63
CA ILE A 7 -12.44 -2.97 3.82
C ILE A 7 -13.19 -2.68 5.13
N GLY A 8 -14.29 -3.38 5.39
CA GLY A 8 -15.08 -3.25 6.62
C GLY A 8 -14.26 -3.56 7.88
N GLN A 9 -13.50 -4.65 7.87
CA GLN A 9 -12.62 -5.02 8.99
C GLN A 9 -11.54 -3.96 9.25
N ALA A 10 -10.87 -3.48 8.20
CA ALA A 10 -9.85 -2.44 8.31
C ALA A 10 -10.44 -1.13 8.88
N ARG A 11 -11.61 -0.71 8.39
CA ARG A 11 -12.31 0.49 8.88
C ARG A 11 -12.70 0.36 10.34
N SER A 12 -13.34 -0.75 10.73
CA SER A 12 -13.73 -0.99 12.12
C SER A 12 -12.51 -1.05 13.05
N MET A 13 -11.37 -1.56 12.57
CA MET A 13 -10.13 -1.57 13.33
C MET A 13 -9.57 -0.15 13.51
N ALA A 14 -9.46 0.64 12.44
CA ALA A 14 -8.99 2.03 12.52
C ALA A 14 -9.86 2.89 13.45
N GLN A 15 -11.18 2.71 13.43
CA GLN A 15 -12.11 3.42 14.31
C GLN A 15 -11.82 3.19 15.80
N ARG A 16 -11.28 2.02 16.20
CA ARG A 16 -10.88 1.77 17.60
C ARG A 16 -9.70 2.62 18.06
N PHE A 17 -8.94 3.17 17.11
CA PHE A 17 -7.82 4.09 17.38
C PHE A 17 -8.24 5.56 17.25
N SER A 18 -9.42 5.84 16.67
CA SER A 18 -9.96 7.19 16.60
C SER A 18 -10.30 7.71 18.01
N GLY A 19 -9.75 8.88 18.38
CA GLY A 19 -9.95 9.48 19.71
C GLY A 19 -8.99 9.01 20.81
N GLY A 20 -8.01 8.13 20.50
CA GLY A 20 -6.96 7.74 21.44
C GLY A 20 -5.84 8.79 21.59
N LEU A 21 -5.04 8.71 22.66
CA LEU A 21 -3.87 9.56 22.88
C LEU A 21 -2.70 9.26 21.92
N LYS A 22 -2.66 8.06 21.34
CA LYS A 22 -1.58 7.63 20.44
C LYS A 22 -1.81 8.17 19.03
N ARG A 23 -0.89 9.02 18.58
CA ARG A 23 -0.88 9.58 17.21
C ARG A 23 -0.12 8.73 16.19
N GLN A 24 0.52 7.66 16.62
CA GLN A 24 1.32 6.77 15.78
C GLN A 24 0.99 5.31 16.11
N LEU A 25 0.91 4.47 15.08
CA LEU A 25 0.68 3.04 15.21
C LEU A 25 1.64 2.26 14.33
N ARG A 26 2.36 1.30 14.91
CA ARG A 26 3.31 0.46 14.18
C ARG A 26 2.60 -0.78 13.65
N LEU A 27 2.80 -1.08 12.36
CA LEU A 27 2.09 -2.14 11.65
C LEU A 27 3.08 -3.08 10.96
N PRO A 28 2.83 -4.41 11.01
CA PRO A 28 3.67 -5.36 10.30
C PRO A 28 3.42 -5.31 8.80
N VAL A 29 4.51 -5.38 8.04
CA VAL A 29 4.49 -5.63 6.60
C VAL A 29 5.48 -6.74 6.28
N PHE A 30 5.19 -7.50 5.23
CA PHE A 30 5.92 -8.70 4.87
C PHE A 30 6.17 -8.72 3.37
N ASP A 31 7.33 -9.26 2.98
CA ASP A 31 7.43 -9.88 1.67
C ASP A 31 6.66 -11.22 1.65
N PHE A 32 6.56 -11.85 0.48
CA PHE A 32 5.78 -13.08 0.36
C PHE A 32 6.41 -14.24 1.13
N ASP A 33 7.73 -14.43 1.02
CA ASP A 33 8.43 -15.58 1.60
C ASP A 33 8.45 -15.50 3.13
N ASP A 34 8.72 -14.32 3.67
CA ASP A 34 8.67 -14.03 5.10
C ASP A 34 7.27 -14.21 5.67
N PHE A 35 6.22 -13.82 4.92
CA PHE A 35 4.84 -14.05 5.34
C PHE A 35 4.54 -15.55 5.45
N LEU A 36 4.97 -16.35 4.47
CA LEU A 36 4.78 -17.80 4.50
C LEU A 36 5.54 -18.43 5.66
N ASP A 37 6.80 -18.04 5.87
CA ASP A 37 7.66 -18.54 6.94
C ASP A 37 7.10 -18.21 8.32
N VAL A 38 6.70 -16.95 8.52
CA VAL A 38 6.13 -16.50 9.80
C VAL A 38 4.83 -17.24 10.08
N TYR A 39 3.94 -17.34 9.09
CA TYR A 39 2.62 -17.95 9.26
C TYR A 39 2.55 -19.46 8.98
N ASP A 40 3.68 -20.13 8.76
CA ASP A 40 3.76 -21.57 8.46
C ASP A 40 2.77 -21.98 7.36
N LEU A 41 2.77 -21.20 6.27
CA LEU A 41 1.88 -21.38 5.14
C LEU A 41 2.62 -22.01 3.96
N PRO A 42 1.94 -22.87 3.17
CA PRO A 42 2.55 -23.46 1.99
C PRO A 42 2.72 -22.42 0.87
N ALA A 43 3.84 -22.52 0.13
CA ALA A 43 4.11 -21.75 -1.09
C ALA A 43 3.25 -22.24 -2.27
N ASN A 44 1.94 -22.05 -2.18
CA ASN A 44 0.97 -22.43 -3.21
C ASN A 44 -0.10 -21.35 -3.38
N GLY A 45 -1.12 -21.63 -4.21
CA GLY A 45 -2.20 -20.67 -4.47
C GLY A 45 -2.98 -20.23 -3.22
N LEU A 46 -3.09 -21.07 -2.19
CA LEU A 46 -3.71 -20.70 -0.92
C LEU A 46 -2.83 -19.70 -0.15
N GLY A 47 -1.53 -19.98 -0.02
CA GLY A 47 -0.58 -19.06 0.61
C GLY A 47 -0.55 -17.70 -0.07
N LEU A 48 -0.49 -17.69 -1.40
CA LEU A 48 -0.56 -16.46 -2.20
C LEU A 48 -1.86 -15.69 -1.98
N SER A 49 -3.01 -16.37 -1.96
CA SER A 49 -4.29 -15.71 -1.70
C SER A 49 -4.34 -15.09 -0.30
N GLN A 50 -3.82 -15.77 0.72
CA GLN A 50 -3.79 -15.25 2.09
C GLN A 50 -2.83 -14.07 2.24
N TYR A 51 -1.67 -14.12 1.59
CA TYR A 51 -0.74 -13.01 1.53
C TYR A 51 -1.37 -11.77 0.89
N ARG A 52 -2.04 -11.93 -0.26
CA ARG A 52 -2.75 -10.84 -0.93
C ARG A 52 -3.84 -10.23 -0.06
N ASP A 53 -4.66 -11.07 0.59
CA ASP A 53 -5.68 -10.62 1.54
C ASP A 53 -5.05 -9.88 2.74
N HIS A 54 -3.88 -10.32 3.21
CA HIS A 54 -3.11 -9.64 4.26
C HIS A 54 -2.64 -8.26 3.81
N CYS A 55 -1.93 -8.15 2.69
CA CYS A 55 -1.42 -6.88 2.16
C CYS A 55 -2.56 -5.87 1.94
N ARG A 56 -3.66 -6.31 1.32
CA ARG A 56 -4.84 -5.48 1.09
C ARG A 56 -5.41 -4.95 2.42
N ARG A 57 -5.63 -5.83 3.40
CA ARG A 57 -6.14 -5.44 4.73
C ARG A 57 -5.22 -4.45 5.43
N THR A 58 -3.91 -4.69 5.40
CA THR A 58 -2.91 -3.80 6.00
C THR A 58 -2.93 -2.44 5.33
N TRP A 59 -2.96 -2.39 3.99
CA TRP A 59 -3.01 -1.14 3.25
C TRP A 59 -4.29 -0.34 3.54
N TYR A 60 -5.48 -0.96 3.50
CA TYR A 60 -6.73 -0.28 3.86
C TYR A 60 -6.70 0.26 5.29
N LEU A 61 -6.15 -0.51 6.23
CA LEU A 61 -6.00 -0.08 7.62
C LEU A 61 -5.13 1.18 7.70
N MET A 62 -3.99 1.21 7.00
CA MET A 62 -3.14 2.39 6.93
C MET A 62 -3.88 3.62 6.40
N GLN A 63 -4.68 3.47 5.34
CA GLN A 63 -5.48 4.58 4.79
C GLN A 63 -6.51 5.09 5.80
N PHE A 64 -7.26 4.20 6.46
CA PHE A 64 -8.27 4.61 7.44
C PHE A 64 -7.66 5.18 8.73
N LEU A 65 -6.48 4.72 9.15
CA LEU A 65 -5.75 5.32 10.26
C LEU A 65 -5.36 6.76 9.95
N ARG A 66 -4.81 7.02 8.75
CA ARG A 66 -4.46 8.38 8.32
C ARG A 66 -5.68 9.30 8.28
N GLN A 67 -6.81 8.82 7.77
CA GLN A 67 -8.08 9.56 7.80
C GLN A 67 -8.56 9.86 9.23
N ALA A 68 -8.26 8.98 10.19
CA ALA A 68 -8.55 9.18 11.60
C ALA A 68 -7.47 10.01 12.35
N GLY A 69 -6.45 10.53 11.65
CA GLY A 69 -5.36 11.31 12.25
C GLY A 69 -4.31 10.50 13.00
N VAL A 70 -4.23 9.19 12.76
CA VAL A 70 -3.20 8.29 13.30
C VAL A 70 -2.19 7.96 12.20
N GLU A 71 -0.91 8.20 12.46
CA GLU A 71 0.16 7.92 11.50
C GLU A 71 0.58 6.45 11.56
N PRO A 72 0.37 5.64 10.51
CA PRO A 72 0.87 4.29 10.45
C PRO A 72 2.38 4.26 10.17
N GLN A 73 3.11 3.47 10.94
CA GLN A 73 4.53 3.20 10.78
C GLN A 73 4.71 1.73 10.39
N ALA A 74 4.94 1.47 9.11
CA ALA A 74 5.21 0.12 8.64
C ALA A 74 6.56 -0.37 9.18
N VAL A 75 6.60 -1.61 9.66
CA VAL A 75 7.79 -2.30 10.14
C VAL A 75 7.89 -3.62 9.40
N ALA A 76 8.92 -3.79 8.59
CA ALA A 76 9.16 -5.04 7.87
C ALA A 76 9.46 -6.18 8.85
N VAL A 77 8.77 -7.30 8.68
CA VAL A 77 8.93 -8.50 9.51
C VAL A 77 9.62 -9.58 8.70
N GLY A 78 10.95 -9.63 8.80
CA GLY A 78 11.75 -10.69 8.18
C GLY A 78 11.65 -12.01 8.95
N GLY A 79 11.37 -13.12 8.28
CA GLY A 79 11.08 -14.42 8.91
C GLY A 79 12.21 -14.90 9.82
N GLN A 80 13.46 -14.81 9.37
CA GLN A 80 14.64 -15.16 10.19
C GLN A 80 14.89 -14.19 11.35
N ALA A 81 14.58 -12.90 11.19
CA ALA A 81 14.73 -11.91 12.25
C ALA A 81 13.65 -12.12 13.33
N PHE A 82 12.41 -12.32 12.90
CA PHE A 82 11.26 -12.62 13.75
C PHE A 82 11.47 -13.90 14.55
N ALA A 83 11.88 -15.01 13.90
CA ALA A 83 12.11 -16.28 14.58
C ALA A 83 13.18 -16.18 15.68
N ARG A 84 14.30 -15.49 15.40
CA ARG A 84 15.37 -15.27 16.39
C ARG A 84 14.89 -14.40 17.56
N TRP A 85 14.15 -13.33 17.26
CA TRP A 85 13.58 -12.46 18.30
C TRP A 85 12.57 -13.22 19.17
N ALA A 86 11.66 -13.98 18.56
CA ALA A 86 10.64 -14.75 19.27
C ALA A 86 11.26 -15.80 20.20
N GLN A 87 12.31 -16.49 19.73
CA GLN A 87 13.07 -17.43 20.56
C GLN A 87 13.76 -16.74 21.74
N ALA A 88 14.40 -15.58 21.50
CA ALA A 88 15.11 -14.84 22.54
C ALA A 88 14.17 -14.25 23.61
N THR A 89 12.92 -13.95 23.24
CA THR A 89 11.90 -13.34 24.12
C THR A 89 10.92 -14.36 24.72
N GLY A 90 11.01 -15.64 24.32
CA GLY A 90 10.14 -16.69 24.83
C GLY A 90 8.69 -16.60 24.33
N GLN A 91 8.48 -16.04 23.14
CA GLN A 91 7.15 -15.88 22.54
C GLN A 91 6.56 -17.23 22.11
N ASP A 92 5.25 -17.39 22.29
CA ASP A 92 4.52 -18.58 21.87
C ASP A 92 4.07 -18.47 20.40
N LEU A 93 4.61 -19.33 19.54
CA LEU A 93 4.27 -19.41 18.11
C LEU A 93 3.49 -20.67 17.74
N SER A 94 3.01 -21.43 18.74
CA SER A 94 2.40 -22.76 18.56
C SER A 94 1.04 -22.71 17.85
N ASP A 95 0.32 -21.60 17.94
CA ASP A 95 -0.92 -21.37 17.23
C ASP A 95 -0.96 -20.02 16.50
N GLY A 96 -1.97 -19.85 15.63
CA GLY A 96 -2.12 -18.63 14.83
C GLY A 96 -2.44 -17.37 15.65
N HIS A 97 -3.02 -17.53 16.85
CA HIS A 97 -3.36 -16.40 17.71
C HIS A 97 -2.13 -15.88 18.46
N GLY A 98 -1.38 -16.77 19.12
CA GLY A 98 -0.11 -16.46 19.78
C GLY A 98 0.89 -15.85 18.80
N ARG A 99 0.96 -16.40 17.59
CA ARG A 99 1.79 -15.84 16.51
C ARG A 99 1.38 -14.44 16.09
N ALA A 100 0.08 -14.15 15.96
CA ALA A 100 -0.38 -12.80 15.64
C ALA A 100 -0.04 -11.79 16.76
N HIS A 101 -0.11 -12.22 18.02
CA HIS A 101 0.35 -11.42 19.16
C HIS A 101 1.86 -11.19 19.12
N ALA A 102 2.66 -12.23 18.88
CA ALA A 102 4.12 -12.13 18.78
C ALA A 102 4.55 -11.20 17.64
N VAL A 103 3.87 -11.22 16.49
CA VAL A 103 4.10 -10.24 15.40
C VAL A 103 3.82 -8.82 15.88
N GLY A 104 2.73 -8.62 16.62
CA GLY A 104 2.38 -7.32 17.21
C GLY A 104 3.46 -6.83 18.18
N ASP A 105 3.96 -7.71 19.05
CA ASP A 105 5.04 -7.39 19.98
C ASP A 105 6.36 -7.08 19.26
N PHE A 106 6.72 -7.88 18.24
CA PHE A 106 7.89 -7.66 17.40
C PHE A 106 7.87 -6.27 16.78
N VAL A 107 6.79 -5.88 16.12
CA VAL A 107 6.74 -4.57 15.47
C VAL A 107 6.70 -3.42 16.46
N ASN A 108 6.30 -3.64 17.71
CA ASN A 108 6.31 -2.60 18.76
C ASN A 108 7.63 -2.53 19.54
N ASP A 109 8.55 -3.49 19.34
CA ASP A 109 9.89 -3.43 19.90
C ASP A 109 10.65 -2.23 19.30
N PRO A 110 11.14 -1.28 20.11
CA PRO A 110 11.89 -0.11 19.64
C PRO A 110 13.19 -0.45 18.89
N ALA A 111 13.73 -1.67 19.06
CA ALA A 111 14.92 -2.13 18.35
C ALA A 111 14.68 -2.32 16.84
N HIS A 112 13.43 -2.50 16.44
CA HIS A 112 13.05 -2.59 15.03
C HIS A 112 12.65 -1.21 14.53
N ALA A 113 13.32 -0.66 13.52
CA ALA A 113 12.96 0.65 12.99
C ALA A 113 11.78 0.51 12.00
N PRO A 114 10.91 1.54 11.89
CA PRO A 114 10.02 1.64 10.75
C PRO A 114 10.79 1.68 9.43
N SER A 115 10.19 1.11 8.39
CA SER A 115 10.81 0.99 7.07
C SER A 115 11.02 2.35 6.40
N GLN A 116 12.14 2.49 5.69
CA GLN A 116 12.52 3.70 4.94
C GLN A 116 12.46 3.45 3.43
N CYS A 117 11.28 3.12 2.89
CA CYS A 117 11.14 2.86 1.47
C CYS A 117 11.42 4.12 0.62
N GLN A 118 11.92 3.94 -0.61
CA GLN A 118 12.26 5.04 -1.52
C GLN A 118 11.42 5.04 -2.82
N HIS A 119 10.33 4.28 -2.86
CA HIS A 119 9.51 4.18 -4.07
C HIS A 119 8.71 5.46 -4.41
N VAL A 120 8.66 6.42 -3.50
CA VAL A 120 8.19 7.79 -3.74
C VAL A 120 9.33 8.69 -3.30
N SER A 121 9.88 9.44 -4.25
CA SER A 121 10.92 10.42 -3.97
C SER A 121 10.31 11.80 -4.14
N PRO A 122 9.81 12.42 -3.06
CA PRO A 122 9.22 13.75 -3.14
C PRO A 122 10.33 14.75 -3.46
N MET A 123 10.48 15.09 -4.74
CA MET A 123 11.38 16.17 -5.14
C MET A 123 10.71 17.52 -4.88
N ALA A 124 11.25 18.27 -3.92
CA ALA A 124 10.76 19.57 -3.49
C ALA A 124 10.82 20.68 -4.57
N SER A 125 11.32 20.42 -5.77
CA SER A 125 11.63 21.46 -6.76
C SER A 125 11.44 21.05 -8.22
N LEU A 126 10.62 20.04 -8.52
CA LEU A 126 10.29 19.79 -9.92
C LEU A 126 9.47 20.95 -10.50
N ALA A 127 10.00 21.53 -11.57
CA ALA A 127 9.33 22.60 -12.29
C ALA A 127 7.92 22.12 -12.68
N VAL A 128 6.91 22.79 -12.13
CA VAL A 128 5.50 22.63 -12.47
C VAL A 128 5.38 22.52 -14.00
N GLY A 129 4.79 21.43 -14.50
CA GLY A 129 4.63 21.18 -15.94
C GLY A 129 5.66 20.25 -16.60
N SER A 130 6.63 19.70 -15.85
CA SER A 130 7.54 18.65 -16.37
C SER A 130 7.11 17.22 -16.03
N ALA A 131 6.31 17.06 -14.96
CA ALA A 131 5.83 15.76 -14.51
C ALA A 131 4.76 15.18 -15.46
N LEU A 132 4.70 13.86 -15.51
CA LEU A 132 3.66 13.07 -16.15
C LEU A 132 2.73 12.53 -15.06
N ALA A 133 1.50 12.17 -15.45
CA ALA A 133 0.59 11.45 -14.57
C ALA A 133 0.13 10.16 -15.23
N THR A 134 -0.02 9.10 -14.45
CA THR A 134 -0.65 7.85 -14.89
C THR A 134 -1.78 7.50 -13.94
N ILE A 135 -2.98 7.34 -14.49
CA ILE A 135 -4.17 6.88 -13.77
C ILE A 135 -4.28 5.37 -13.94
N SER A 136 -4.41 4.63 -12.84
CA SER A 136 -4.58 3.18 -12.81
C SER A 136 -5.87 2.81 -12.09
N LEU A 137 -6.58 1.81 -12.62
CA LEU A 137 -7.66 1.13 -11.90
C LEU A 137 -7.10 -0.15 -11.27
N LEU A 138 -7.29 -0.30 -9.97
CA LEU A 138 -6.69 -1.39 -9.19
C LEU A 138 -7.78 -2.16 -8.45
N GLY A 139 -7.81 -3.49 -8.58
CA GLY A 139 -8.78 -4.37 -7.93
C GLY A 139 -8.44 -5.84 -8.10
N GLU A 140 -8.87 -6.69 -7.16
CA GLU A 140 -8.57 -8.14 -7.22
C GLU A 140 -9.20 -8.81 -8.46
N SER A 141 -10.39 -8.33 -8.84
CA SER A 141 -11.15 -8.79 -9.98
C SER A 141 -11.11 -7.76 -11.13
N PRO A 142 -10.93 -8.20 -12.41
CA PRO A 142 -10.84 -7.29 -13.55
C PRO A 142 -12.07 -6.41 -13.82
N ASP A 143 -13.23 -6.79 -13.29
CA ASP A 143 -14.52 -6.12 -13.44
C ASP A 143 -14.87 -5.22 -12.24
N GLN A 144 -14.09 -5.26 -11.17
CA GLN A 144 -14.41 -4.60 -9.90
C GLN A 144 -13.20 -3.78 -9.41
N PRO A 145 -13.03 -2.54 -9.89
CA PRO A 145 -12.00 -1.65 -9.39
C PRO A 145 -12.29 -1.29 -7.92
N GLU A 146 -11.27 -1.42 -7.09
CA GLU A 146 -11.28 -1.12 -5.65
C GLU A 146 -10.64 0.24 -5.33
N VAL A 147 -9.71 0.65 -6.19
CA VAL A 147 -8.95 1.89 -6.05
C VAL A 147 -8.73 2.52 -7.42
N VAL A 148 -8.90 3.84 -7.49
CA VAL A 148 -8.37 4.66 -8.58
C VAL A 148 -7.08 5.29 -8.07
N GLY A 149 -5.94 4.85 -8.61
CA GLY A 149 -4.61 5.35 -8.25
C GLY A 149 -4.09 6.32 -9.29
N VAL A 150 -3.43 7.39 -8.87
CA VAL A 150 -2.73 8.35 -9.73
C VAL A 150 -1.29 8.42 -9.29
N ALA A 151 -0.36 8.06 -10.17
CA ALA A 151 1.07 8.29 -9.96
C ALA A 151 1.50 9.52 -10.74
N LEU A 152 2.07 10.51 -10.06
CA LEU A 152 2.86 11.56 -10.70
C LEU A 152 4.30 11.09 -10.80
N HIS A 153 4.87 11.15 -12.00
CA HIS A 153 6.19 10.59 -12.25
C HIS A 153 6.97 11.35 -13.33
N LEU A 154 8.28 11.12 -13.37
CA LEU A 154 9.17 11.61 -14.42
C LEU A 154 9.15 10.69 -15.65
N ARG A 155 9.78 11.15 -16.75
CA ARG A 155 9.93 10.38 -17.99
C ARG A 155 10.69 9.06 -17.79
N ASP A 156 11.60 9.00 -16.82
CA ASP A 156 12.37 7.82 -16.45
C ASP A 156 11.61 6.85 -15.52
N GLY A 157 10.38 7.20 -15.13
CA GLY A 157 9.53 6.39 -14.24
C GLY A 157 9.68 6.70 -12.75
N GLN A 158 10.55 7.62 -12.34
CA GLN A 158 10.66 8.01 -10.93
C GLN A 158 9.33 8.60 -10.44
N VAL A 159 8.73 7.97 -9.44
CA VAL A 159 7.47 8.44 -8.81
C VAL A 159 7.77 9.57 -7.83
N LEU A 160 6.97 10.62 -7.92
CA LEU A 160 7.07 11.86 -7.17
C LEU A 160 5.99 11.96 -6.10
N GLU A 161 4.78 11.56 -6.44
CA GLU A 161 3.60 11.62 -5.58
C GLU A 161 2.59 10.57 -6.06
N VAL A 162 1.87 9.98 -5.11
CA VAL A 162 0.77 9.05 -5.39
C VAL A 162 -0.49 9.57 -4.71
N PHE A 163 -1.59 9.52 -5.45
CA PHE A 163 -2.91 9.86 -4.95
C PHE A 163 -3.86 8.69 -5.19
N ASN A 164 -4.52 8.22 -4.12
CA ASN A 164 -5.39 7.04 -4.19
C ASN A 164 -6.81 7.41 -3.75
N VAL A 165 -7.80 7.00 -4.54
CA VAL A 165 -9.21 7.12 -4.20
C VAL A 165 -9.80 5.73 -4.04
N LEU A 166 -10.36 5.45 -2.86
CA LEU A 166 -11.08 4.20 -2.61
C LEU A 166 -12.45 4.24 -3.30
N THR A 167 -12.73 3.28 -4.19
CA THR A 167 -14.01 3.24 -4.91
C THR A 167 -15.18 2.86 -4.02
N CYS A 168 -14.93 2.18 -2.89
CA CYS A 168 -15.99 1.80 -1.96
C CYS A 168 -16.66 2.99 -1.24
N ASP A 169 -16.00 4.14 -1.21
CA ASP A 169 -16.49 5.35 -0.54
C ASP A 169 -17.09 6.38 -1.50
N HIS A 170 -17.00 6.13 -2.81
CA HIS A 170 -17.29 7.14 -3.83
C HIS A 170 -18.01 6.51 -5.03
N THR A 171 -18.95 7.25 -5.61
CA THR A 171 -19.43 6.91 -6.96
C THR A 171 -18.29 7.11 -7.98
N PRO A 172 -18.38 6.50 -9.18
CA PRO A 172 -17.40 6.75 -10.24
C PRO A 172 -17.19 8.23 -10.56
N GLU A 173 -18.26 9.02 -10.57
CA GLU A 173 -18.22 10.47 -10.84
C GLU A 173 -17.50 11.23 -9.72
N GLN A 174 -17.74 10.86 -8.46
CA GLN A 174 -17.06 11.46 -7.32
C GLN A 174 -15.56 11.13 -7.35
N ALA A 175 -15.21 9.87 -7.59
CA ALA A 175 -13.81 9.45 -7.68
C ALA A 175 -13.10 10.18 -8.83
N TRP A 176 -13.75 10.30 -9.98
CA TRP A 176 -13.19 11.04 -11.11
C TRP A 176 -13.06 12.55 -10.84
N GLY A 177 -14.02 13.15 -10.12
CA GLY A 177 -13.92 14.53 -9.67
C GLY A 177 -12.72 14.78 -8.76
N MET A 178 -12.44 13.85 -7.83
CA MET A 178 -11.27 13.92 -6.95
C MET A 178 -9.95 13.79 -7.73
N VAL A 179 -9.87 12.83 -8.66
CA VAL A 179 -8.72 12.67 -9.55
C VAL A 179 -8.49 13.91 -10.40
N SER A 180 -9.55 14.48 -10.97
CA SER A 180 -9.46 15.71 -11.78
C SER A 180 -8.95 16.87 -10.95
N GLY A 181 -9.48 17.08 -9.73
CA GLY A 181 -9.00 18.12 -8.83
C GLY A 181 -7.52 17.96 -8.43
N PHE A 182 -7.08 16.73 -8.20
CA PHE A 182 -5.66 16.43 -7.95
C PHE A 182 -4.78 16.81 -9.15
N LEU A 183 -5.17 16.39 -10.37
CA LEU A 183 -4.43 16.68 -11.60
C LEU A 183 -4.41 18.19 -11.92
N ASP A 184 -5.51 18.90 -11.74
CA ASP A 184 -5.62 20.34 -11.96
C ASP A 184 -4.68 21.14 -11.04
N GLY A 185 -4.54 20.68 -9.79
CA GLY A 185 -3.62 21.25 -8.81
C GLY A 185 -2.13 21.03 -9.13
N ARG A 186 -1.80 20.07 -10.00
CA ARG A 186 -0.43 19.65 -10.32
C ARG A 186 -0.01 19.97 -11.75
N LYS A 187 -0.98 20.11 -12.65
CA LYS A 187 -0.81 20.43 -14.09
C LYS A 187 0.27 19.57 -14.74
N PRO A 188 0.14 18.23 -14.73
CA PRO A 188 1.09 17.38 -15.42
C PRO A 188 1.11 17.69 -16.92
N ARG A 189 2.27 17.53 -17.55
CA ARG A 189 2.46 17.74 -18.99
C ARG A 189 1.57 16.85 -19.83
N ARG A 190 1.35 15.62 -19.34
CA ARG A 190 0.55 14.59 -20.00
C ARG A 190 -0.05 13.67 -18.94
N VAL A 191 -1.26 13.22 -19.20
CA VAL A 191 -1.95 12.19 -18.42
C VAL A 191 -2.08 10.94 -19.28
N PHE A 192 -1.66 9.81 -18.74
CA PHE A 192 -1.87 8.48 -19.26
C PHE A 192 -2.95 7.79 -18.42
N GLN A 193 -3.72 6.92 -19.05
CA GLN A 193 -4.76 6.16 -18.36
C GLN A 193 -4.62 4.70 -18.74
N ASP A 194 -4.44 3.86 -17.72
CA ASP A 194 -4.59 2.43 -17.87
C ASP A 194 -6.09 2.09 -17.94
N GLN A 195 -6.50 1.45 -19.04
CA GLN A 195 -7.88 1.05 -19.26
C GLN A 195 -8.19 -0.33 -18.65
N THR A 196 -7.18 -1.02 -18.11
CA THR A 196 -7.34 -2.35 -17.52
C THR A 196 -7.37 -2.24 -15.99
N VAL A 197 -8.32 -2.91 -15.35
CA VAL A 197 -8.26 -3.10 -13.90
C VAL A 197 -7.15 -4.11 -13.61
N ARG A 198 -6.08 -3.64 -12.95
CA ARG A 198 -4.96 -4.48 -12.55
C ARG A 198 -5.12 -4.96 -11.13
N ARG A 199 -4.55 -6.13 -10.87
CA ARG A 199 -4.39 -6.60 -9.50
C ARG A 199 -3.49 -5.64 -8.72
N PRO A 200 -3.88 -5.25 -7.48
CA PRO A 200 -3.03 -4.46 -6.60
C PRO A 200 -1.72 -5.19 -6.30
N GLU A 201 -0.64 -4.41 -6.28
CA GLU A 201 0.67 -4.81 -5.78
C GLU A 201 1.08 -3.86 -4.66
N PHE A 202 1.80 -4.38 -3.68
CA PHE A 202 2.15 -3.63 -2.48
C PHE A 202 3.66 -3.69 -2.27
N CYS A 203 4.23 -2.60 -1.78
CA CYS A 203 5.64 -2.57 -1.43
C CYS A 203 5.89 -3.49 -0.22
N PRO A 204 6.81 -4.47 -0.31
CA PRO A 204 7.11 -5.36 0.81
C PRO A 204 7.71 -4.60 2.00
N ASP A 205 8.39 -3.48 1.75
CA ASP A 205 9.05 -2.70 2.79
C ASP A 205 8.07 -1.85 3.60
N CYS A 206 7.10 -1.19 2.96
CA CYS A 206 6.24 -0.22 3.64
C CYS A 206 4.73 -0.50 3.54
N GLY A 207 4.31 -1.51 2.79
CA GLY A 207 2.90 -1.88 2.62
C GLY A 207 2.07 -0.90 1.78
N GLU A 208 2.67 0.15 1.20
CA GLU A 208 1.94 1.05 0.30
C GLU A 208 1.61 0.40 -1.04
N LEU A 209 0.48 0.83 -1.60
CA LEU A 209 0.00 0.42 -2.91
C LEU A 209 0.92 0.96 -4.02
N LEU A 210 1.45 0.07 -4.83
CA LEU A 210 2.25 0.42 -6.00
C LEU A 210 1.33 0.78 -7.15
N CYS A 211 1.40 2.03 -7.60
CA CYS A 211 0.69 2.50 -8.79
C CYS A 211 1.57 2.37 -10.03
N ASN A 212 0.95 2.09 -11.18
CA ASN A 212 1.70 2.02 -12.43
C ASN A 212 2.13 3.41 -12.89
N VAL A 213 3.25 3.44 -13.60
CA VAL A 213 3.72 4.60 -14.38
C VAL A 213 3.67 4.25 -15.86
N ALA A 214 3.53 5.27 -16.71
CA ALA A 214 3.54 5.06 -18.16
C ALA A 214 4.87 4.42 -18.59
N SER A 215 4.79 3.46 -19.52
CA SER A 215 5.99 2.83 -20.04
C SER A 215 6.84 3.84 -20.81
N SER A 216 8.17 3.63 -20.87
CA SER A 216 9.05 4.50 -21.66
C SER A 216 8.59 4.62 -23.12
N ARG A 217 8.04 3.55 -23.68
CA ARG A 217 7.46 3.53 -25.03
C ARG A 217 6.26 4.47 -25.16
N ASP A 218 5.32 4.45 -24.22
CA ASP A 218 4.14 5.33 -24.24
C ASP A 218 4.55 6.80 -24.10
N VAL A 219 5.56 7.05 -23.25
CA VAL A 219 6.12 8.39 -23.04
C VAL A 219 6.80 8.90 -24.30
N GLU A 220 7.62 8.09 -24.97
CA GLU A 220 8.28 8.42 -26.23
C GLU A 220 7.27 8.66 -27.36
N GLN A 221 6.24 7.82 -27.46
CA GLN A 221 5.19 7.99 -28.47
C GLN A 221 4.40 9.28 -28.26
N ALA A 222 4.13 9.67 -27.02
CA ALA A 222 3.34 10.86 -26.72
C ALA A 222 4.15 12.17 -26.78
N LEU A 223 5.44 12.14 -26.45
CA LEU A 223 6.24 13.35 -26.23
C LEU A 223 7.52 13.42 -27.08
N GLY A 224 7.80 12.42 -27.92
CA GLY A 224 9.04 12.27 -28.66
C GLY A 224 10.20 11.72 -27.80
N PRO A 225 11.35 11.42 -28.41
CA PRO A 225 12.56 11.02 -27.66
C PRO A 225 12.97 12.08 -26.64
N ALA A 226 13.74 11.64 -25.63
CA ALA A 226 14.27 12.50 -24.58
C ALA A 226 15.26 13.54 -25.12
#